data_AF-X1LMQ0-F1
#
_entry.id   AF-X1LMQ0-F1
#
_cell.length_a   1.000
_cell.length_b   1.000
_cell.length_c   1.000
_cell.angle_alpha   90.00
_cell.angle_beta   90.00
_cell.angle_gamma   90.00
#
_symmetry.space_group_name_H-M   'P 1'
#
loop_
_entity.id
_entity.type
_entity.pdbx_description
1 polymer ?
#
loop_
_entity_poly.entity_id
_entity_poly.type
_entity_poly.pdbx_seq_one_letter_code
_entity_poly.pdbx_strand_id
1 'polypeptide(L)' 'MEISIVVTVKNEGEEIENFLNSLFNQSLKAKEITIVDGGSTDN' A
#
# COMPACT_ATOMS: atom_id res chain seq x y z
N MET A 1 -16.69 -10.32 6.09
CA MET A 1 -16.63 -9.14 5.21
C MET A 1 -15.34 -9.25 4.44
N GLU A 2 -15.37 -9.09 3.12
CA GLU A 2 -14.16 -9.02 2.31
C GLU A 2 -13.80 -7.55 2.11
N ILE A 3 -12.53 -7.19 2.31
CA ILE A 3 -12.02 -5.82 2.20
C ILE A 3 -10.98 -5.79 1.09
N SER A 4 -11.16 -4.87 0.14
CA SER A 4 -10.17 -4.52 -0.87
C SER A 4 -9.60 -3.14 -0.53
N ILE A 5 -8.27 -3.02 -0.54
CA ILE A 5 -7.57 -1.74 -0.35
C ILE A 5 -7.01 -1.33 -1.70
N VAL A 6 -7.35 -0.11 -2.14
CA VAL A 6 -6.78 0.50 -3.36
C VAL A 6 -6.11 1.79 -2.94
N VAL A 7 -4.84 1.95 -3.32
CA VAL A 7 -4.03 3.11 -2.94
C VAL A 7 -3.19 3.57 -4.12
N THR A 8 -3.08 4.88 -4.28
CA THR A 8 -2.15 5.50 -5.22
C THR A 8 -0.89 5.91 -4.49
N VAL A 9 0.27 5.66 -5.09
CA VAL A 9 1.57 6.05 -4.54
C VAL A 9 2.25 6.97 -5.55
N LYS A 10 2.90 8.04 -5.08
CA LYS A 10 3.77 8.85 -5.94
C LYS A 10 4.91 9.44 -5.13
N ASN A 11 6.12 9.02 -5.45
CA ASN A 11 7.33 9.44 -4.78
C ASN A 11 7.37 9.20 -3.26
N GLU A 12 7.02 7.99 -2.83
CA GLU A 12 6.98 7.61 -1.39
C GLU A 12 8.01 6.54 -1.06
N GLY A 13 9.13 6.48 -1.77
CA GLY A 13 10.11 5.39 -1.65
C GLY A 13 10.64 5.15 -0.24
N GLU A 14 10.81 6.21 0.53
CA GLU A 14 11.29 6.12 1.93
C GLU A 14 10.20 5.62 2.89
N GLU A 15 8.91 5.78 2.55
CA GLU A 15 7.78 5.50 3.45
C GLU A 15 6.93 4.29 3.03
N ILE A 16 7.07 3.83 1.78
CA ILE A 16 6.26 2.74 1.22
C ILE A 16 6.40 1.44 2.01
N GLU A 17 7.59 1.15 2.53
CA GLU A 17 7.84 -0.05 3.34
C GLU A 17 7.06 0.01 4.67
N ASN A 18 7.12 1.14 5.37
CA ASN A 18 6.37 1.35 6.61
C ASN A 18 4.87 1.23 6.38
N PHE A 19 4.38 1.83 5.30
CA PHE A 19 2.98 1.74 4.89
C PHE A 19 2.56 0.30 4.61
N LEU A 20 3.30 -0.44 3.79
CA LEU A 20 3.04 -1.85 3.46
C LEU A 20 3.05 -2.72 4.71
N ASN A 21 4.05 -2.57 5.58
CA ASN A 21 4.14 -3.28 6.85
C ASN A 21 2.92 -3.00 7.73
N SER A 22 2.41 -1.77 7.75
CA SER A 22 1.19 -1.44 8.50
C SER A 22 -0.05 -2.17 7.96
N LEU A 23 -0.19 -2.29 6.63
CA LEU A 23 -1.31 -3.00 6.00
C LEU A 23 -1.22 -4.50 6.24
N PHE A 24 -0.03 -5.07 6.09
CA PHE A 24 0.19 -6.49 6.33
C PHE A 24 0.02 -6.89 7.79
N ASN A 25 0.20 -5.97 8.75
CA ASN A 25 0.08 -6.24 10.19
C ASN A 25 -1.30 -5.94 10.78
N GLN A 26 -2.29 -5.55 9.99
CA GLN A 26 -3.66 -5.34 10.49
C GLN A 26 -4.23 -6.63 11.12
N SER A 27 -5.01 -6.48 12.20
CA SER A 27 -5.71 -7.59 12.87
C SER A 27 -6.78 -8.21 11.97
N LEU A 28 -7.40 -7.41 11.11
CA LEU A 28 -8.29 -7.82 10.03
C LEU A 28 -7.56 -7.70 8.70
N LYS A 29 -7.37 -8.83 7.99
CA LYS A 29 -6.64 -8.84 6.72
C LYS A 29 -7.52 -8.38 5.57
N ALA A 30 -6.96 -7.53 4.71
CA ALA A 30 -7.53 -7.29 3.39
C ALA A 30 -7.42 -8.58 2.55
N LYS A 31 -8.41 -8.80 1.69
CA LYS A 31 -8.39 -9.86 0.67
C LYS A 31 -7.36 -9.54 -0.41
N GLU A 32 -7.27 -8.27 -0.78
CA GLU A 32 -6.36 -7.76 -1.78
C GLU A 32 -5.92 -6.33 -1.43
N ILE A 33 -4.71 -6.00 -1.88
CA ILE A 33 -4.15 -4.66 -1.81
C ILE A 33 -3.65 -4.33 -3.22
N THR A 34 -4.26 -3.34 -3.86
CA THR A 34 -3.87 -2.85 -5.19
C THR A 34 -3.16 -1.51 -5.04
N ILE A 35 -1.88 -1.47 -5.43
CA ILE A 35 -1.09 -0.24 -5.47
C ILE A 35 -1.01 0.26 -6.90
N VAL A 36 -1.37 1.53 -7.10
CA VAL A 36 -1.28 2.21 -8.39
C VAL A 36 -0.19 3.28 -8.29
N ASP A 37 0.95 3.03 -8.92
CA ASP A 37 2.00 4.03 -9.03
C ASP A 37 1.58 5.20 -9.94
N GLY A 38 1.76 6.42 -9.45
CA GLY A 38 1.40 7.67 -10.09
C GLY A 38 2.47 8.21 -11.04
N GLY A 39 3.37 7.35 -11.52
CA GLY A 39 4.56 7.72 -12.28
C GLY A 39 5.66 8.23 -11.37
N SER A 40 6.00 7.45 -10.35
CA SER A 40 7.09 7.78 -9.43
C SER A 40 8.42 7.83 -10.17
N THR A 41 9.31 8.69 -9.69
CA THR A 41 10.66 8.89 -10.19
C THR A 41 11.72 8.76 -9.10
N ASP A 42 11.29 8.37 -7.90
CA ASP A 42 12.13 8.01 -6.77
C ASP A 42 12.26 6.48 -6.64
N ASN A 43 12.49 5.95 -5.43
CA ASN A 43 13.01 4.60 -5.19
C ASN A 43 11.99 3.60 -4.63
#